data_AF-K4QSL6-F1
#
_entry.id   AF-K4QSL6-F1
#
_cell.length_a   1.000
_cell.length_b   1.000
_cell.length_c   1.000
_cell.angle_alpha   90.00
_cell.angle_beta   90.00
_cell.angle_gamma   90.00
#
_symmetry.space_group_name_H-M   'P 1'
#
loop_
_entity.id
_entity.type
_entity.pdbx_description
1 polymer ?
#
loop_
_entity_poly.entity_id
_entity_poly.type
_entity_poly.pdbx_seq_one_letter_code
_entity_poly.pdbx_strand_id
1 'polypeptide(L)'
;MDLSHPVRPRPDLALVPRPSKLSARPGRFRLDDTTRLRVTPGAEPAADLLRSYLVPASGLRLEHAEDGTVVLALDPALPGLGEEGYGLTVSAHQVLLRAAHPTGLLRGVQTIRQLLPYEALSAPSEAIELIGAEITDVPTHPWRGMLLDVARHFQPVSYLRRFVDLLALHKLNMLHLHLTDDQGWRMPVAAYPRLTEIGSRRTQSMVGPAGSNHFDGRPHGGSYTRAELTGLIAYAAARGVTVVPEVGVPGHVRSALAAYPELGNRPDMPLDVWTHWGVCTNVLGVGDHVLEFFRTVLDEVMDVFPSPYIHIGGDEVPTEEWEASPAAIARAAQEGLSGPRELHGWFLAKMAGHVVRAGRRPIAWAEDGSTLPPSCTVMSWRTPRHAWAAARKGHDVIHADHRSTYFDYARDLGPGEPPAQPGHAVDLRTVYGVDLVPPSDEPLLAGKVLGTQGQLWTEFVPTPEHIEYLTYPRLCALAERAWGSTSTDDWPDFRTRLDGHRARLTALGVPHDTLRDRTAHAPV
;
A
#
# COMPACT_ATOMS: atom_id res chain seq x y z
N MET A 1 -9.85 -43.40 11.60
CA MET A 1 -8.71 -43.15 12.49
C MET A 1 -8.58 -41.65 12.61
N ASP A 2 -8.88 -41.17 13.81
CA ASP A 2 -8.89 -39.77 14.20
C ASP A 2 -7.43 -39.26 14.27
N LEU A 3 -7.06 -38.38 13.35
CA LEU A 3 -5.78 -37.67 13.36
C LEU A 3 -6.02 -36.24 13.84
N SER A 4 -6.54 -36.11 15.06
CA SER A 4 -6.47 -34.87 15.81
C SER A 4 -5.00 -34.59 16.14
N HIS A 5 -4.31 -33.84 15.29
CA HIS A 5 -3.03 -33.25 15.66
C HIS A 5 -3.21 -32.44 16.96
N PRO A 6 -2.30 -32.56 17.95
CA PRO A 6 -2.39 -31.74 19.15
C PRO A 6 -2.29 -30.27 18.74
N VAL A 7 -3.38 -29.53 18.94
CA VAL A 7 -3.41 -28.07 18.80
C VAL A 7 -2.36 -27.53 19.77
N ARG A 8 -1.22 -27.05 19.24
CA ARG A 8 -0.24 -26.35 20.08
C ARG A 8 -0.97 -25.19 20.76
N PRO A 9 -0.78 -24.97 22.07
CA PRO A 9 -1.39 -23.84 22.75
C PRO A 9 -0.94 -22.56 22.03
N ARG A 10 -1.90 -21.83 21.46
CA ARG A 10 -1.66 -20.59 20.74
C ARG A 10 -1.32 -19.51 21.77
N PRO A 11 -0.38 -18.60 21.48
CA PRO A 11 -0.14 -17.49 22.38
C PRO A 11 -1.40 -16.63 22.45
N ASP A 12 -1.89 -16.41 23.66
CA ASP A 12 -3.03 -15.54 23.97
C ASP A 12 -2.86 -14.13 23.37
N LEU A 13 -1.62 -13.64 23.25
CA LEU A 13 -1.27 -12.33 22.70
C LEU A 13 -0.54 -12.44 21.35
N ALA A 14 -1.17 -13.10 20.38
CA ALA A 14 -0.67 -13.26 19.01
C ALA A 14 -0.81 -11.97 18.15
N LEU A 15 -0.23 -10.85 18.58
CA LEU A 15 -0.35 -9.56 17.88
C LEU A 15 0.63 -9.46 16.69
N VAL A 16 0.13 -8.99 15.55
CA VAL A 16 0.94 -8.74 14.34
C VAL A 16 0.50 -7.41 13.70
N PRO A 17 1.37 -6.38 13.66
CA PRO A 17 2.76 -6.38 14.10
C PRO A 17 2.93 -6.43 15.63
N ARG A 18 4.10 -6.89 16.08
CA ARG A 18 4.52 -6.90 17.49
C ARG A 18 4.59 -5.48 18.03
N PRO A 19 3.97 -5.19 19.19
CA PRO A 19 4.11 -3.90 19.84
C PRO A 19 5.54 -3.65 20.33
N SER A 20 5.99 -2.39 20.37
CA SER A 20 7.33 -2.04 20.86
C SER A 20 7.58 -2.52 22.30
N LYS A 21 6.56 -2.43 23.17
CA LYS A 21 6.54 -3.01 24.51
C LYS A 21 5.17 -3.65 24.78
N LEU A 22 5.19 -4.88 25.27
CA LEU A 22 4.02 -5.65 25.64
C LEU A 22 4.32 -6.45 26.91
N SER A 23 3.43 -6.37 27.90
CA SER A 23 3.42 -7.29 29.05
C SER A 23 2.00 -7.80 29.30
N ALA A 24 1.88 -9.10 29.57
CA ALA A 24 0.60 -9.68 29.97
C ALA A 24 0.23 -9.19 31.38
N ARG A 25 -1.06 -8.93 31.60
CA ARG A 25 -1.63 -8.65 32.92
C ARG A 25 -2.62 -9.76 33.29
N PRO A 26 -2.76 -10.09 34.59
CA PRO A 26 -3.76 -11.06 35.00
C PRO A 26 -5.19 -10.54 34.74
N GLY A 27 -6.10 -11.46 34.45
CA GLY A 27 -7.51 -11.17 34.25
C GLY A 27 -7.90 -10.85 32.80
N ARG A 28 -9.19 -10.62 32.61
CA ARG A 28 -9.81 -10.30 31.32
C ARG A 28 -10.85 -9.20 31.53
N PHE A 29 -10.96 -8.29 30.58
CA PHE A 29 -12.01 -7.28 30.57
C PHE A 29 -13.21 -7.82 29.80
N ARG A 30 -14.37 -7.94 30.44
CA ARG A 30 -15.62 -8.36 29.77
C ARG A 30 -16.31 -7.14 29.16
N LEU A 31 -16.59 -7.23 27.87
CA LEU A 31 -17.44 -6.30 27.13
C LEU A 31 -18.87 -6.84 27.14
N ASP A 32 -19.80 -6.05 27.68
CA ASP A 32 -21.22 -6.35 27.76
C ASP A 32 -22.08 -5.07 27.61
N ASP A 33 -23.39 -5.21 27.73
CA ASP A 33 -24.38 -4.13 27.58
C ASP A 33 -24.30 -3.05 28.68
N THR A 34 -23.58 -3.32 29.77
CA THR A 34 -23.28 -2.34 30.83
C THR A 34 -22.00 -1.54 30.54
N THR A 35 -21.18 -1.99 29.59
CA THR A 35 -19.95 -1.28 29.23
C THR A 35 -20.27 0.10 28.65
N ARG A 36 -19.56 1.13 29.12
CA ARG A 36 -19.68 2.51 28.64
C ARG A 36 -18.32 3.05 28.20
N LEU A 37 -18.37 3.99 27.25
CA LEU A 37 -17.20 4.63 26.65
C LEU A 37 -17.04 6.06 27.15
N ARG A 38 -15.89 6.39 27.72
CA ARG A 38 -15.46 7.76 27.98
C ARG A 38 -14.54 8.23 26.85
N VAL A 39 -14.83 9.39 26.28
CA VAL A 39 -14.07 9.96 25.15
C VAL A 39 -13.62 11.37 25.54
N THR A 40 -12.32 11.62 25.56
CA THR A 40 -11.81 13.00 25.74
C THR A 40 -11.96 13.82 24.46
N PRO A 41 -12.01 15.16 24.53
CA PRO A 41 -12.07 16.00 23.34
C PRO A 41 -11.02 15.64 22.28
N GLY A 42 -11.45 15.46 21.03
CA GLY A 42 -10.60 15.09 19.89
C GLY A 42 -10.42 13.58 19.68
N ALA A 43 -10.84 12.73 20.63
CA ALA A 43 -10.77 11.28 20.50
C ALA A 43 -12.01 10.65 19.81
N GLU A 44 -12.97 11.47 19.38
CA GLU A 44 -14.22 11.05 18.74
C GLU A 44 -13.99 10.19 17.48
N PRO A 45 -13.05 10.50 16.57
CA PRO A 45 -12.81 9.66 15.40
C PRO A 45 -12.37 8.23 15.77
N ALA A 46 -11.60 8.07 16.85
CA ALA A 46 -11.18 6.75 17.32
C ALA A 46 -12.34 6.00 18.01
N ALA A 47 -13.22 6.72 18.70
CA ALA A 47 -14.45 6.15 19.26
C ALA A 47 -15.36 5.61 18.15
N ASP A 48 -15.55 6.37 17.08
CA ASP A 48 -16.36 5.96 15.93
C ASP A 48 -15.75 4.76 15.22
N LEU A 49 -14.42 4.74 15.04
CA LEU A 49 -13.73 3.58 14.48
C LEU A 49 -13.92 2.34 15.36
N LEU A 50 -13.73 2.46 16.68
CA LEU A 50 -13.91 1.35 17.62
C LEU A 50 -15.34 0.79 17.55
N ARG A 51 -16.35 1.66 17.56
CA ARG A 51 -17.76 1.27 17.42
C ARG A 51 -18.03 0.59 16.08
N SER A 52 -17.41 1.05 14.99
CA SER A 52 -17.58 0.45 13.67
C SER A 52 -17.13 -1.02 13.61
N TYR A 53 -16.20 -1.42 14.48
CA TYR A 53 -15.75 -2.80 14.60
C TYR A 53 -16.54 -3.60 15.64
N LEU A 54 -16.88 -2.99 16.78
CA LEU A 54 -17.56 -3.71 17.86
C LEU A 54 -19.05 -3.92 17.61
N VAL A 55 -19.76 -2.95 17.03
CA VAL A 55 -21.21 -3.08 16.80
C VAL A 55 -21.54 -4.30 15.93
N PRO A 56 -20.88 -4.54 14.78
CA PRO A 56 -21.12 -5.75 13.99
C PRO A 56 -20.67 -7.03 14.71
N ALA A 57 -19.60 -6.96 15.51
CA ALA A 57 -19.02 -8.09 16.24
C ALA A 57 -19.82 -8.54 17.47
N SER A 58 -20.72 -7.70 17.98
CA SER A 58 -21.27 -7.88 19.34
C SER A 58 -22.66 -7.30 19.58
N GLY A 59 -23.13 -6.39 18.72
CA GLY A 59 -24.29 -5.54 19.00
C GLY A 59 -24.04 -4.42 20.01
N LEU A 60 -22.88 -4.37 20.67
CA LEU A 60 -22.54 -3.39 21.69
C LEU A 60 -22.23 -2.03 21.07
N ARG A 61 -23.04 -1.03 21.41
CA ARG A 61 -22.90 0.36 20.91
C ARG A 61 -21.82 1.17 21.62
N LEU A 62 -21.40 0.73 22.82
CA LEU A 62 -20.54 1.49 23.71
C LEU A 62 -21.02 2.94 23.88
N GLU A 63 -22.17 3.09 24.55
CA GLU A 63 -22.76 4.40 24.83
C GLU A 63 -21.81 5.26 25.66
N HIS A 64 -21.90 6.57 25.46
CA HIS A 64 -21.03 7.52 26.15
C HIS A 64 -21.40 7.63 27.64
N ALA A 65 -20.39 7.63 28.52
CA ALA A 65 -20.53 8.02 29.92
C ALA A 65 -19.23 8.61 30.46
N GLU A 66 -19.31 9.63 31.32
CA GLU A 66 -18.15 10.28 31.94
C GLU A 66 -17.32 9.34 32.83
N ASP A 67 -17.98 8.33 33.40
CA ASP A 67 -17.41 7.27 34.23
C ASP A 67 -17.22 5.95 33.46
N GLY A 68 -17.23 6.00 32.13
CA GLY A 68 -17.07 4.83 31.27
C GLY A 68 -15.78 4.04 31.53
N THR A 69 -15.91 2.71 31.49
CA THR A 69 -14.82 1.75 31.76
C THR A 69 -13.95 1.46 30.53
N VAL A 70 -14.39 1.83 29.34
CA VAL A 70 -13.53 1.96 28.17
C VAL A 70 -13.21 3.44 27.98
N VAL A 71 -11.94 3.81 27.99
CA VAL A 71 -11.50 5.21 27.96
C VAL A 71 -10.60 5.43 26.76
N LEU A 72 -10.96 6.38 25.90
CA LEU A 72 -10.11 6.89 24.82
C LEU A 72 -9.67 8.31 25.18
N ALA A 73 -8.37 8.49 25.41
CA ALA A 73 -7.80 9.73 25.90
C ALA A 73 -6.73 10.30 24.95
N LEU A 74 -6.96 11.51 24.46
CA LEU A 74 -5.90 12.34 23.90
C LEU A 74 -5.25 13.17 24.99
N ASP A 75 -3.94 13.04 25.11
CA ASP A 75 -3.12 13.83 26.01
C ASP A 75 -1.84 14.24 25.27
N PRO A 76 -1.81 15.45 24.67
CA PRO A 76 -0.65 15.97 23.95
C PRO A 76 0.62 16.11 24.80
N ALA A 77 0.50 16.05 26.14
CA ALA A 77 1.65 16.10 27.04
C ALA A 77 2.35 14.75 27.22
N LEU A 78 1.81 13.64 26.66
CA LEU A 78 2.41 12.31 26.76
C LEU A 78 3.77 12.28 26.03
N PRO A 79 4.89 12.06 26.75
CA PRO A 79 6.20 12.05 26.13
C PRO A 79 6.46 10.74 25.38
N GLY A 80 7.28 10.81 24.33
CA GLY A 80 7.88 9.64 23.70
C GLY A 80 6.95 8.78 22.83
N LEU A 81 5.74 9.24 22.52
CA LEU A 81 4.80 8.52 21.63
C LEU A 81 4.79 9.03 20.19
N GLY A 82 5.27 10.26 19.93
CA GLY A 82 5.23 10.86 18.59
C GLY A 82 3.81 10.92 18.00
N GLU A 83 3.73 10.99 16.66
CA GLU A 83 2.46 11.19 15.94
C GLU A 83 1.55 9.94 15.92
N GLU A 84 2.12 8.74 15.99
CA GLU A 84 1.40 7.48 15.79
C GLU A 84 1.45 6.52 16.97
N GLY A 85 2.17 6.87 18.04
CA GLY A 85 2.31 6.01 19.21
C GLY A 85 1.13 6.09 20.17
N TYR A 86 0.96 5.03 20.95
CA TYR A 86 -0.11 4.92 21.93
C TYR A 86 0.30 4.06 23.14
N GLY A 87 -0.40 4.27 24.24
CA GLY A 87 -0.40 3.38 25.40
C GLY A 87 -1.76 2.72 25.55
N LEU A 88 -1.80 1.40 25.77
CA LEU A 88 -3.02 0.64 26.00
C LEU A 88 -2.88 -0.22 27.26
N THR A 89 -3.78 -0.03 28.20
CA THR A 89 -3.91 -0.85 29.40
C THR A 89 -5.25 -1.57 29.38
N VAL A 90 -5.24 -2.90 29.44
CA VAL A 90 -6.42 -3.75 29.65
C VAL A 90 -6.30 -4.42 31.01
N SER A 91 -7.29 -4.22 31.87
CA SER A 91 -7.42 -4.85 33.18
C SER A 91 -8.80 -5.46 33.35
N ALA A 92 -9.06 -6.17 34.44
CA ALA A 92 -10.40 -6.71 34.71
C ALA A 92 -11.50 -5.64 34.90
N HIS A 93 -11.13 -4.37 35.08
CA HIS A 93 -12.07 -3.29 35.42
C HIS A 93 -12.11 -2.15 34.41
N GLN A 94 -11.08 -2.01 33.58
CA GLN A 94 -10.95 -0.88 32.65
C GLN A 94 -10.09 -1.23 31.44
N VAL A 95 -10.46 -0.66 30.29
CA VAL A 95 -9.64 -0.51 29.09
C VAL A 95 -9.29 0.97 28.92
N LEU A 96 -8.01 1.32 29.00
CA LEU A 96 -7.53 2.69 28.79
C LEU A 96 -6.62 2.72 27.55
N LEU A 97 -7.05 3.43 26.52
CA LEU A 97 -6.24 3.74 25.35
C LEU A 97 -5.92 5.24 25.34
N ARG A 98 -4.63 5.57 25.30
CA ARG A 98 -4.14 6.96 25.31
C ARG A 98 -3.11 7.22 24.21
N ALA A 99 -3.11 8.41 23.66
CA ALA A 99 -2.10 8.86 22.69
C ALA A 99 -1.92 10.37 22.73
N ALA A 100 -0.78 10.85 22.22
CA ALA A 100 -0.54 12.30 22.06
C ALA A 100 -1.29 12.90 20.85
N HIS A 101 -1.56 12.07 19.84
CA HIS A 101 -2.19 12.48 18.57
C HIS A 101 -3.33 11.53 18.19
N PRO A 102 -4.36 12.00 17.44
CA PRO A 102 -5.49 11.16 17.00
C PRO A 102 -5.06 9.88 16.28
N THR A 103 -4.04 9.93 15.42
CA THR A 103 -3.55 8.77 14.68
C THR A 103 -3.07 7.65 15.62
N GLY A 104 -2.42 7.98 16.75
CA GLY A 104 -2.04 7.00 17.76
C GLY A 104 -3.23 6.24 18.34
N LEU A 105 -4.35 6.94 18.60
CA LEU A 105 -5.59 6.26 19.02
C LEU A 105 -6.11 5.31 17.94
N LEU A 106 -6.08 5.70 16.65
CA LEU A 106 -6.48 4.81 15.56
C LEU A 106 -5.62 3.55 15.50
N ARG A 107 -4.31 3.64 15.76
CA ARG A 107 -3.40 2.48 15.85
C ARG A 107 -3.74 1.59 17.03
N GLY A 108 -4.04 2.19 18.18
CA GLY A 108 -4.46 1.48 19.38
C GLY A 108 -5.79 0.75 19.22
N VAL A 109 -6.75 1.34 18.51
CA VAL A 109 -8.03 0.66 18.17
C VAL A 109 -7.78 -0.60 17.35
N GLN A 110 -6.80 -0.61 16.45
CA GLN A 110 -6.45 -1.83 15.70
C GLN A 110 -5.81 -2.90 16.60
N THR A 111 -5.06 -2.51 17.62
CA THR A 111 -4.57 -3.45 18.63
C THR A 111 -5.72 -4.00 19.49
N ILE A 112 -6.67 -3.16 19.91
CA ILE A 112 -7.90 -3.62 20.58
C ILE A 112 -8.65 -4.63 19.68
N ARG A 113 -8.78 -4.33 18.38
CA ARG A 113 -9.40 -5.22 17.40
C ARG A 113 -8.70 -6.58 17.31
N GLN A 114 -7.36 -6.63 17.44
CA GLN A 114 -6.63 -7.90 17.49
C GLN A 114 -6.74 -8.61 18.85
N LEU A 115 -6.97 -7.88 19.94
CA LEU A 115 -7.20 -8.47 21.27
C LEU A 115 -8.59 -9.08 21.45
N LEU A 116 -9.54 -8.78 20.56
CA LEU A 116 -10.83 -9.46 20.52
C LEU A 116 -10.65 -10.96 20.23
N PRO A 117 -11.55 -11.81 20.74
CA PRO A 117 -11.69 -13.17 20.24
C PRO A 117 -11.83 -13.16 18.72
N TYR A 118 -11.10 -13.99 18.00
CA TYR A 118 -11.08 -13.93 16.54
C TYR A 118 -12.46 -14.26 15.94
N GLU A 119 -13.28 -15.07 16.61
CA GLU A 119 -14.66 -15.37 16.22
C GLU A 119 -15.52 -14.11 16.16
N ALA A 120 -15.26 -13.12 17.02
CA ALA A 120 -15.97 -11.85 17.01
C ALA A 120 -15.65 -11.01 15.75
N LEU A 121 -14.62 -11.37 14.97
CA LEU A 121 -14.30 -10.69 13.71
C LEU A 121 -15.17 -11.16 12.53
N SER A 122 -15.81 -12.34 12.64
CA SER A 122 -16.61 -12.93 11.57
C SER A 122 -18.12 -12.90 11.85
N ALA A 123 -18.51 -12.99 13.12
CA ALA A 123 -19.91 -13.04 13.53
C ALA A 123 -20.11 -12.45 14.93
N PRO A 124 -21.35 -12.07 15.29
CA PRO A 124 -21.68 -11.69 16.66
C PRO A 124 -21.29 -12.77 17.68
N SER A 125 -20.62 -12.37 18.76
CA SER A 125 -20.31 -13.25 19.91
C SER A 125 -21.04 -12.77 21.17
N GLU A 126 -21.58 -13.71 21.95
CA GLU A 126 -22.30 -13.43 23.21
C GLU A 126 -21.37 -13.03 24.37
N ALA A 127 -20.09 -13.42 24.32
CA ALA A 127 -19.11 -13.09 25.33
C ALA A 127 -17.84 -12.55 24.66
N ILE A 128 -17.61 -11.25 24.79
CA ILE A 128 -16.39 -10.61 24.31
C ILE A 128 -15.52 -10.29 25.50
N GLU A 129 -14.34 -10.91 25.53
CA GLU A 129 -13.36 -10.67 26.57
C GLU A 129 -12.04 -10.22 25.95
N LEU A 130 -11.49 -9.12 26.46
CA LEU A 130 -10.16 -8.66 26.11
C LEU A 130 -9.16 -9.19 27.13
N ILE A 131 -8.06 -9.75 26.63
CA ILE A 131 -6.99 -10.29 27.47
C ILE A 131 -6.25 -9.14 28.17
N GLY A 132 -5.99 -9.29 29.46
CA GLY A 132 -5.24 -8.30 30.25
C GLY A 132 -3.84 -8.06 29.68
N ALA A 133 -3.52 -6.80 29.40
CA ALA A 133 -2.25 -6.41 28.79
C ALA A 133 -1.87 -4.96 29.14
N GLU A 134 -0.58 -4.67 29.16
CA GLU A 134 -0.01 -3.32 29.16
C GLU A 134 0.85 -3.18 27.90
N ILE A 135 0.54 -2.20 27.07
CA ILE A 135 1.16 -1.98 25.76
C ILE A 135 1.61 -0.54 25.65
N THR A 136 2.84 -0.34 25.21
CA THR A 136 3.33 0.95 24.70
C THR A 136 3.91 0.68 23.33
N ASP A 137 3.42 1.38 22.33
CA ASP A 137 3.68 1.02 20.94
C ASP A 137 3.92 2.26 20.09
N VAL A 138 4.99 2.22 19.29
CA VAL A 138 5.45 3.29 18.39
C VAL A 138 5.98 2.64 17.10
N PRO A 139 5.71 3.20 15.92
CA PRO A 139 6.25 2.65 14.67
C PRO A 139 7.76 2.88 14.56
N THR A 140 8.48 1.89 14.02
CA THR A 140 9.90 2.05 13.64
C THR A 140 10.08 3.03 12.47
N HIS A 141 9.21 2.96 11.46
CA HIS A 141 9.31 3.78 10.24
C HIS A 141 8.08 4.66 10.03
N PRO A 142 8.23 5.94 9.64
CA PRO A 142 7.09 6.80 9.32
C PRO A 142 6.37 6.43 8.01
N TRP A 143 7.01 5.73 7.08
CA TRP A 143 6.37 5.23 5.84
C TRP A 143 6.20 3.71 5.88
N ARG A 144 4.95 3.23 5.80
CA ARG A 144 4.60 1.81 5.80
C ARG A 144 3.49 1.59 4.78
N GLY A 145 3.88 1.33 3.54
CA GLY A 145 2.98 1.38 2.39
C GLY A 145 2.64 0.04 1.78
N MET A 146 1.58 0.04 0.99
CA MET A 146 1.29 -0.99 0.01
C MET A 146 0.77 -0.34 -1.28
N LEU A 147 1.36 -0.67 -2.42
CA LEU A 147 0.82 -0.32 -3.74
C LEU A 147 -0.23 -1.35 -4.16
N LEU A 148 -1.31 -0.85 -4.75
CA LEU A 148 -2.25 -1.66 -5.49
C LEU A 148 -2.40 -1.10 -6.91
N ASP A 149 -2.05 -1.91 -7.90
CA ASP A 149 -2.27 -1.64 -9.31
C ASP A 149 -3.74 -1.89 -9.68
N VAL A 150 -4.44 -0.80 -9.99
CA VAL A 150 -5.80 -0.84 -10.51
C VAL A 150 -5.86 -0.48 -12.00
N ALA A 151 -4.72 -0.13 -12.59
CA ALA A 151 -4.58 0.19 -14.01
C ALA A 151 -4.59 -1.07 -14.88
N ARG A 152 -3.86 -2.13 -14.50
CA ARG A 152 -3.81 -3.39 -15.27
C ARG A 152 -5.12 -4.17 -15.11
N HIS A 153 -5.59 -4.38 -13.88
CA HIS A 153 -6.93 -4.89 -13.59
C HIS A 153 -7.70 -4.02 -12.60
N PHE A 154 -8.84 -3.49 -13.04
CA PHE A 154 -9.66 -2.57 -12.26
C PHE A 154 -10.29 -3.29 -11.08
N GLN A 155 -10.27 -2.65 -9.91
CA GLN A 155 -10.93 -3.13 -8.70
C GLN A 155 -12.03 -2.17 -8.26
N PRO A 156 -13.22 -2.66 -7.84
CA PRO A 156 -14.30 -1.81 -7.38
C PRO A 156 -13.94 -1.09 -6.08
N VAL A 157 -14.48 0.11 -5.86
CA VAL A 157 -14.20 0.92 -4.67
C VAL A 157 -14.55 0.20 -3.35
N SER A 158 -15.55 -0.68 -3.37
CA SER A 158 -15.90 -1.53 -2.23
C SER A 158 -14.74 -2.43 -1.81
N TYR A 159 -14.00 -2.97 -2.78
CA TYR A 159 -12.80 -3.75 -2.51
C TYR A 159 -11.66 -2.87 -1.99
N LEU A 160 -11.46 -1.67 -2.55
CA LEU A 160 -10.45 -0.74 -2.04
C LEU A 160 -10.67 -0.38 -0.56
N ARG A 161 -11.93 -0.23 -0.13
CA ARG A 161 -12.27 -0.05 1.30
C ARG A 161 -11.87 -1.27 2.15
N ARG A 162 -12.14 -2.49 1.67
CA ARG A 162 -11.69 -3.72 2.33
C ARG A 162 -10.16 -3.79 2.42
N PHE A 163 -9.46 -3.43 1.34
CA PHE A 163 -8.00 -3.37 1.34
C PHE A 163 -7.47 -2.40 2.40
N VAL A 164 -8.05 -1.20 2.49
CA VAL A 164 -7.74 -0.21 3.53
C VAL A 164 -7.99 -0.75 4.95
N ASP A 165 -9.09 -1.48 5.20
CA ASP A 165 -9.34 -2.11 6.51
C ASP A 165 -8.24 -3.09 6.90
N LEU A 166 -7.72 -3.84 5.93
CA LEU A 166 -6.67 -4.82 6.17
C LEU A 166 -5.29 -4.15 6.29
N LEU A 167 -5.00 -3.06 5.56
CA LEU A 167 -3.80 -2.24 5.79
C LEU A 167 -3.79 -1.67 7.21
N ALA A 168 -4.92 -1.09 7.64
CA ALA A 168 -5.07 -0.51 8.96
C ALA A 168 -4.93 -1.55 10.08
N LEU A 169 -5.52 -2.74 9.91
CA LEU A 169 -5.38 -3.85 10.87
C LEU A 169 -3.91 -4.19 11.15
N HIS A 170 -3.06 -4.08 10.12
CA HIS A 170 -1.62 -4.34 10.21
C HIS A 170 -0.78 -3.07 10.40
N LYS A 171 -1.43 -1.93 10.71
CA LYS A 171 -0.80 -0.62 10.98
C LYS A 171 0.03 -0.04 9.83
N LEU A 172 -0.23 -0.45 8.58
CA LEU A 172 0.24 0.28 7.41
C LEU A 172 -0.50 1.61 7.31
N ASN A 173 0.18 2.66 6.85
CA ASN A 173 -0.34 4.02 6.82
C ASN A 173 -0.42 4.64 5.42
N MET A 174 0.11 3.97 4.39
CA MET A 174 0.01 4.42 3.00
C MET A 174 -0.67 3.37 2.12
N LEU A 175 -1.71 3.77 1.41
CA LEU A 175 -2.20 3.08 0.22
C LEU A 175 -1.65 3.85 -0.99
N HIS A 176 -0.70 3.27 -1.71
CA HIS A 176 -0.24 3.81 -2.99
C HIS A 176 -1.16 3.27 -4.09
N LEU A 177 -1.96 4.14 -4.70
CA LEU A 177 -2.97 3.75 -5.67
C LEU A 177 -2.47 4.06 -7.08
N HIS A 178 -2.07 3.02 -7.80
CA HIS A 178 -1.56 3.13 -9.17
C HIS A 178 -2.73 3.21 -10.16
N LEU A 179 -3.09 4.44 -10.55
CA LEU A 179 -4.36 4.77 -11.22
C LEU A 179 -4.28 4.75 -12.75
N THR A 180 -3.08 4.80 -13.33
CA THR A 180 -2.91 4.99 -14.78
C THR A 180 -1.73 4.18 -15.29
N ASP A 181 -1.95 3.47 -16.39
CA ASP A 181 -0.91 2.76 -17.12
C ASP A 181 -1.31 2.60 -18.60
N ASP A 182 -0.51 1.90 -19.39
CA ASP A 182 -0.75 1.62 -20.80
C ASP A 182 -2.08 0.88 -21.05
N GLN A 183 -2.49 0.00 -20.13
CA GLN A 183 -3.66 -0.87 -20.24
C GLN A 183 -4.93 -0.28 -19.61
N GLY A 184 -4.83 0.92 -19.03
CA GLY A 184 -6.01 1.59 -18.48
C GLY A 184 -5.76 2.89 -17.71
N TRP A 185 -6.72 3.80 -17.83
CA TRP A 185 -6.81 5.03 -17.05
C TRP A 185 -8.03 5.00 -16.12
N ARG A 186 -7.83 5.18 -14.81
CA ARG A 186 -8.86 4.89 -13.80
C ARG A 186 -9.45 6.11 -13.09
N MET A 187 -8.90 7.31 -13.26
CA MET A 187 -9.36 8.52 -12.59
C MET A 187 -10.05 9.48 -13.58
N PRO A 188 -11.23 10.07 -13.27
CA PRO A 188 -11.81 11.07 -14.16
C PRO A 188 -11.05 12.39 -14.03
N VAL A 189 -10.90 13.08 -15.16
CA VAL A 189 -10.35 14.44 -15.22
C VAL A 189 -11.35 15.28 -16.01
N ALA A 190 -11.98 16.26 -15.37
CA ALA A 190 -13.10 17.03 -15.91
C ALA A 190 -12.74 17.72 -17.24
N ALA A 191 -11.52 18.25 -17.35
CA ALA A 191 -11.03 18.87 -18.58
C ALA A 191 -10.82 17.85 -19.72
N TYR A 192 -10.62 16.57 -19.39
CA TYR A 192 -10.20 15.53 -20.32
C TYR A 192 -11.05 14.25 -20.18
N PRO A 193 -12.36 14.31 -20.48
CA PRO A 193 -13.28 13.19 -20.25
C PRO A 193 -12.90 11.91 -21.00
N ARG A 194 -12.26 12.02 -22.17
CA ARG A 194 -11.86 10.86 -22.99
C ARG A 194 -10.84 9.96 -22.30
N LEU A 195 -10.12 10.45 -21.28
CA LEU A 195 -9.24 9.63 -20.45
C LEU A 195 -10.02 8.46 -19.82
N THR A 196 -11.28 8.68 -19.43
CA THR A 196 -12.13 7.60 -18.92
C THR A 196 -13.12 7.04 -19.94
N GLU A 197 -13.59 7.83 -20.91
CA GLU A 197 -14.50 7.32 -21.95
C GLU A 197 -13.80 6.31 -22.89
N ILE A 198 -12.52 6.55 -23.20
CA ILE A 198 -11.69 5.71 -24.07
C ILE A 198 -10.63 4.99 -23.23
N GLY A 199 -9.79 5.76 -22.53
CA GLY A 199 -8.59 5.23 -21.85
C GLY A 199 -8.88 4.20 -20.75
N SER A 200 -10.11 4.11 -20.24
CA SER A 200 -10.47 3.13 -19.22
C SER A 200 -10.80 1.74 -19.75
N ARG A 201 -10.81 1.50 -21.07
CA ARG A 201 -11.29 0.25 -21.67
C ARG A 201 -10.31 -0.29 -22.69
N ARG A 202 -10.02 -1.60 -22.61
CA ARG A 202 -9.29 -2.35 -23.64
C ARG A 202 -10.14 -3.50 -24.16
N THR A 203 -9.84 -3.97 -25.36
CA THR A 203 -10.65 -4.99 -26.06
C THR A 203 -10.43 -6.41 -25.57
N GLN A 204 -9.25 -6.69 -25.02
CA GLN A 204 -8.81 -8.00 -24.51
C GLN A 204 -7.55 -7.85 -23.65
N SER A 205 -7.14 -8.91 -22.97
CA SER A 205 -5.92 -8.95 -22.15
C SER A 205 -5.00 -10.08 -22.61
N MET A 206 -3.70 -9.82 -22.64
CA MET A 206 -2.67 -10.84 -22.88
C MET A 206 -2.74 -11.90 -21.79
N VAL A 207 -2.59 -13.16 -22.19
CA VAL A 207 -2.53 -14.30 -21.28
C VAL A 207 -1.13 -14.88 -21.32
N GLY A 208 -0.53 -15.04 -20.14
CA GLY A 208 0.86 -15.47 -20.00
C GLY A 208 1.85 -14.30 -19.95
N PRO A 209 3.15 -14.59 -19.81
CA PRO A 209 4.19 -13.58 -19.59
C PRO A 209 4.27 -12.57 -20.74
N ALA A 210 4.86 -11.40 -20.47
CA ALA A 210 5.13 -10.39 -21.48
C ALA A 210 5.82 -11.00 -22.72
N GLY A 211 5.37 -10.60 -23.91
CA GLY A 211 5.79 -11.19 -25.19
C GLY A 211 4.95 -12.40 -25.65
N SER A 212 3.94 -12.82 -24.88
CA SER A 212 2.99 -13.85 -25.30
C SER A 212 2.07 -13.34 -26.41
N ASN A 213 1.74 -14.20 -27.38
CA ASN A 213 0.80 -13.88 -28.47
C ASN A 213 -0.60 -14.47 -28.26
N HIS A 214 -0.99 -14.75 -27.00
CA HIS A 214 -2.30 -15.27 -26.64
C HIS A 214 -3.11 -14.22 -25.87
N PHE A 215 -4.40 -14.13 -26.17
CA PHE A 215 -5.32 -13.16 -25.57
C PHE A 215 -6.62 -13.83 -25.15
N ASP A 216 -7.25 -13.31 -24.10
CA ASP A 216 -8.50 -13.86 -23.55
C ASP A 216 -9.75 -13.54 -24.38
N GLY A 217 -9.65 -12.58 -25.32
CA GLY A 217 -10.77 -12.09 -26.13
C GLY A 217 -11.87 -11.38 -25.34
N ARG A 218 -11.58 -10.93 -24.11
CA ARG A 218 -12.58 -10.35 -23.20
C ARG A 218 -12.32 -8.86 -22.96
N PRO A 219 -13.26 -7.96 -23.33
CA PRO A 219 -13.13 -6.56 -22.98
C PRO A 219 -13.01 -6.36 -21.48
N HIS A 220 -12.06 -5.53 -21.07
CA HIS A 220 -11.81 -5.18 -19.67
C HIS A 220 -11.81 -3.67 -19.51
N GLY A 221 -12.34 -3.17 -18.40
CA GLY A 221 -12.29 -1.75 -18.10
C GLY A 221 -12.94 -1.37 -16.79
N GLY A 222 -13.07 -0.06 -16.60
CA GLY A 222 -13.59 0.54 -15.37
C GLY A 222 -12.80 1.79 -15.02
N SER A 223 -13.48 2.75 -14.41
CA SER A 223 -12.88 3.95 -13.84
C SER A 223 -13.67 4.33 -12.60
N TYR A 224 -13.04 5.05 -11.69
CA TYR A 224 -13.69 5.60 -10.52
C TYR A 224 -14.41 6.89 -10.90
N THR A 225 -15.43 7.22 -10.14
CA THR A 225 -15.95 8.59 -10.09
C THR A 225 -15.17 9.41 -9.08
N ARG A 226 -15.20 10.74 -9.22
CA ARG A 226 -14.66 11.65 -8.21
C ARG A 226 -15.26 11.37 -6.82
N ALA A 227 -16.56 11.12 -6.74
CA ALA A 227 -17.26 10.81 -5.50
C ALA A 227 -16.76 9.52 -4.83
N GLU A 228 -16.51 8.47 -5.62
CA GLU A 228 -15.94 7.21 -5.11
C GLU A 228 -14.53 7.42 -4.56
N LEU A 229 -13.68 8.16 -5.27
CA LEU A 229 -12.33 8.48 -4.81
C LEU A 229 -12.35 9.32 -3.53
N THR A 230 -13.14 10.40 -3.48
CA THR A 230 -13.28 11.22 -2.26
C THR A 230 -13.83 10.41 -1.09
N GLY A 231 -14.77 9.50 -1.35
CA GLY A 231 -15.32 8.61 -0.34
C GLY A 231 -14.31 7.57 0.16
N LEU A 232 -13.46 7.03 -0.71
CA LEU A 232 -12.36 6.14 -0.34
C LEU A 232 -11.32 6.87 0.52
N ILE A 233 -10.95 8.09 0.14
CA ILE A 233 -9.99 8.91 0.87
C ILE A 233 -10.49 9.20 2.29
N ALA A 234 -11.75 9.62 2.44
CA ALA A 234 -12.35 9.83 3.76
C ALA A 234 -12.39 8.52 4.59
N TYR A 235 -12.73 7.41 3.95
CA TYR A 235 -12.76 6.09 4.58
C TYR A 235 -11.38 5.65 5.09
N ALA A 236 -10.34 5.90 4.30
CA ALA A 236 -8.94 5.62 4.63
C ALA A 236 -8.42 6.54 5.74
N ALA A 237 -8.71 7.84 5.68
CA ALA A 237 -8.34 8.79 6.72
C ALA A 237 -8.92 8.42 8.09
N ALA A 238 -10.18 7.96 8.14
CA ALA A 238 -10.81 7.46 9.37
C ALA A 238 -10.12 6.23 9.99
N ARG A 239 -9.22 5.57 9.25
CA ARG A 239 -8.40 4.43 9.68
C ARG A 239 -6.91 4.77 9.80
N GLY A 240 -6.57 6.04 9.64
CA GLY A 240 -5.19 6.53 9.65
C GLY A 240 -4.39 6.06 8.43
N VAL A 241 -5.04 5.81 7.29
CA VAL A 241 -4.37 5.45 6.03
C VAL A 241 -4.47 6.63 5.07
N THR A 242 -3.33 7.08 4.55
CA THR A 242 -3.26 8.09 3.49
C THR A 242 -3.29 7.41 2.14
N VAL A 243 -4.12 7.90 1.22
CA VAL A 243 -4.15 7.43 -0.17
C VAL A 243 -3.23 8.33 -1.01
N VAL A 244 -2.14 7.76 -1.49
CA VAL A 244 -1.16 8.41 -2.37
C VAL A 244 -1.52 8.06 -3.81
N PRO A 245 -1.96 9.03 -4.64
CA PRO A 245 -2.27 8.76 -6.04
C PRO A 245 -0.99 8.66 -6.87
N GLU A 246 -1.01 7.78 -7.88
CA GLU A 246 -0.04 7.79 -8.96
C GLU A 246 -0.71 8.07 -10.30
N VAL A 247 -0.20 9.09 -10.98
CA VAL A 247 -0.42 9.32 -12.41
C VAL A 247 0.96 9.36 -13.06
N GLY A 248 1.36 8.22 -13.63
CA GLY A 248 2.71 7.99 -14.16
C GLY A 248 2.96 8.68 -15.48
N VAL A 249 4.12 9.33 -15.60
CA VAL A 249 4.61 9.96 -16.84
C VAL A 249 6.15 9.88 -16.90
N PRO A 250 6.78 9.97 -18.09
CA PRO A 250 6.19 10.04 -19.44
C PRO A 250 6.04 8.69 -20.17
N GLY A 251 6.46 7.58 -19.56
CA GLY A 251 6.12 6.21 -19.98
C GLY A 251 4.83 5.72 -19.33
N HIS A 252 4.39 4.50 -19.64
CA HIS A 252 3.14 3.93 -19.11
C HIS A 252 1.89 4.79 -19.40
N VAL A 253 1.84 5.41 -20.58
CA VAL A 253 0.84 6.43 -20.95
C VAL A 253 -0.05 6.03 -22.12
N ARG A 254 0.05 4.80 -22.65
CA ARG A 254 -0.65 4.44 -23.89
C ARG A 254 -2.18 4.56 -23.79
N SER A 255 -2.76 4.39 -22.60
CA SER A 255 -4.19 4.66 -22.39
C SER A 255 -4.57 6.13 -22.61
N ALA A 256 -3.70 7.06 -22.18
CA ALA A 256 -3.86 8.50 -22.43
C ALA A 256 -3.63 8.85 -23.90
N LEU A 257 -2.63 8.24 -24.55
CA LEU A 257 -2.37 8.42 -25.98
C LEU A 257 -3.53 7.91 -26.86
N ALA A 258 -4.17 6.82 -26.48
CA ALA A 258 -5.37 6.33 -27.15
C ALA A 258 -6.56 7.30 -27.00
N ALA A 259 -6.68 7.91 -25.82
CA ALA A 259 -7.70 8.92 -25.55
C ALA A 259 -7.42 10.26 -26.24
N TYR A 260 -6.16 10.68 -26.36
CA TYR A 260 -5.73 11.96 -26.92
C TYR A 260 -4.44 11.76 -27.74
N PRO A 261 -4.54 11.34 -29.01
CA PRO A 261 -3.38 11.06 -29.86
C PRO A 261 -2.41 12.23 -30.02
N GLU A 262 -2.90 13.47 -29.91
CA GLU A 262 -2.10 14.69 -29.95
C GLU A 262 -1.02 14.76 -28.85
N LEU A 263 -1.10 13.94 -27.81
CA LEU A 263 -0.11 13.88 -26.74
C LEU A 263 1.15 13.10 -27.12
N GLY A 264 1.13 12.30 -28.19
CA GLY A 264 2.23 11.41 -28.58
C GLY A 264 3.23 12.04 -29.56
N ASN A 265 4.27 11.29 -29.90
CA ASN A 265 5.26 11.68 -30.92
C ASN A 265 4.76 11.50 -32.37
N ARG A 266 3.70 10.71 -32.58
CA ARG A 266 3.08 10.42 -33.89
C ARG A 266 1.56 10.52 -33.81
N PRO A 267 1.00 11.73 -33.69
CA PRO A 267 -0.43 11.94 -33.47
C PRO A 267 -1.31 11.53 -34.67
N ASP A 268 -0.71 11.38 -35.84
CA ASP A 268 -1.31 10.87 -37.08
C ASP A 268 -1.49 9.34 -37.09
N MET A 269 -0.92 8.63 -36.11
CA MET A 269 -1.05 7.18 -35.95
C MET A 269 -1.90 6.87 -34.71
N PRO A 270 -3.22 6.66 -34.85
CA PRO A 270 -4.08 6.31 -33.74
C PRO A 270 -3.58 5.05 -33.02
N LEU A 271 -3.61 5.10 -31.69
CA LEU A 271 -3.27 3.98 -30.82
C LEU A 271 -4.53 3.49 -30.11
N ASP A 272 -4.64 2.19 -29.94
CA ASP A 272 -5.59 1.60 -28.99
C ASP A 272 -4.95 1.51 -27.59
N VAL A 273 -5.81 1.50 -26.56
CA VAL A 273 -5.41 1.15 -25.18
C VAL A 273 -4.75 -0.23 -25.20
N TRP A 274 -3.61 -0.36 -24.54
CA TRP A 274 -2.75 -1.52 -24.74
C TRP A 274 -3.37 -2.79 -24.18
N THR A 275 -3.26 -3.87 -24.95
CA THR A 275 -3.76 -5.20 -24.57
C THR A 275 -2.65 -6.14 -24.09
N HIS A 276 -1.41 -5.64 -24.05
CA HIS A 276 -0.20 -6.40 -23.74
C HIS A 276 0.39 -5.98 -22.39
N TRP A 277 1.21 -6.86 -21.82
CA TRP A 277 2.06 -6.58 -20.66
C TRP A 277 3.48 -6.23 -21.11
N GLY A 278 4.25 -5.60 -20.20
CA GLY A 278 5.65 -5.24 -20.40
C GLY A 278 5.85 -3.73 -20.56
N VAL A 279 6.96 -3.34 -21.19
CA VAL A 279 7.34 -1.93 -21.39
C VAL A 279 6.85 -1.45 -22.75
N CYS A 280 5.96 -0.46 -22.77
CA CYS A 280 5.49 0.14 -24.01
C CYS A 280 6.51 1.16 -24.53
N THR A 281 6.83 1.11 -25.83
CA THR A 281 7.72 2.08 -26.46
C THR A 281 7.02 3.38 -26.86
N ASN A 282 5.69 3.45 -26.74
CA ASN A 282 4.93 4.68 -27.00
C ASN A 282 4.97 5.57 -25.76
N VAL A 283 5.66 6.69 -25.86
CA VAL A 283 5.84 7.64 -24.75
C VAL A 283 5.23 8.99 -25.09
N LEU A 284 5.04 9.84 -24.08
CA LEU A 284 4.55 11.20 -24.29
C LEU A 284 5.47 12.01 -25.22
N GLY A 285 4.89 12.89 -26.02
CA GLY A 285 5.62 13.97 -26.67
C GLY A 285 6.11 15.02 -25.66
N VAL A 286 6.99 15.91 -26.12
CA VAL A 286 7.63 16.95 -25.27
C VAL A 286 7.21 18.38 -25.64
N GLY A 287 6.04 18.51 -26.26
CA GLY A 287 5.42 19.81 -26.59
C GLY A 287 4.86 20.51 -25.36
N ASP A 288 4.73 21.84 -25.41
CA ASP A 288 4.18 22.62 -24.30
C ASP A 288 2.72 22.25 -24.00
N HIS A 289 1.95 21.85 -25.03
CA HIS A 289 0.58 21.37 -24.85
C HIS A 289 0.51 20.06 -24.05
N VAL A 290 1.52 19.19 -24.17
CA VAL A 290 1.61 17.95 -23.38
C VAL A 290 1.94 18.26 -21.92
N LEU A 291 2.88 19.18 -21.67
CA LEU A 291 3.19 19.63 -20.33
C LEU A 291 1.97 20.27 -19.66
N GLU A 292 1.23 21.10 -20.39
CA GLU A 292 0.04 21.76 -19.87
C GLU A 292 -1.12 20.80 -19.60
N PHE A 293 -1.29 19.79 -20.47
CA PHE A 293 -2.24 18.71 -20.25
C PHE A 293 -1.98 18.02 -18.91
N PHE A 294 -0.74 17.58 -18.66
CA PHE A 294 -0.43 16.85 -17.42
C PHE A 294 -0.36 17.75 -16.18
N ARG A 295 -0.09 19.05 -16.31
CA ARG A 295 -0.28 20.00 -15.20
C ARG A 295 -1.75 20.09 -14.80
N THR A 296 -2.65 20.22 -15.76
CA THR A 296 -4.10 20.26 -15.52
C THR A 296 -4.57 18.94 -14.88
N VAL A 297 -4.07 17.79 -15.35
CA VAL A 297 -4.35 16.49 -14.71
C VAL A 297 -3.85 16.49 -13.26
N LEU A 298 -2.60 16.89 -13.01
CA LEU A 298 -2.03 16.92 -11.66
C LEU A 298 -2.76 17.89 -10.73
N ASP A 299 -3.27 19.01 -11.25
CA ASP A 299 -4.09 19.95 -10.48
C ASP A 299 -5.37 19.27 -9.99
N GLU A 300 -6.06 18.52 -10.86
CA GLU A 300 -7.26 17.78 -10.46
C GLU A 300 -6.94 16.61 -9.52
N VAL A 301 -5.81 15.92 -9.72
CA VAL A 301 -5.29 14.92 -8.77
C VAL A 301 -5.08 15.56 -7.39
N MET A 302 -4.39 16.69 -7.30
CA MET A 302 -4.09 17.36 -6.03
C MET A 302 -5.33 17.98 -5.35
N ASP A 303 -6.36 18.28 -6.13
CA ASP A 303 -7.67 18.75 -5.64
C ASP A 303 -8.50 17.59 -5.06
N VAL A 304 -8.44 16.40 -5.65
CA VAL A 304 -9.14 15.21 -5.13
C VAL A 304 -8.38 14.58 -3.96
N PHE A 305 -7.06 14.47 -4.04
CA PHE A 305 -6.22 13.75 -3.08
C PHE A 305 -5.54 14.72 -2.11
N PRO A 306 -5.94 14.75 -0.82
CA PRO A 306 -5.33 15.64 0.16
C PRO A 306 -3.93 15.20 0.60
N SER A 307 -3.45 14.05 0.13
CA SER A 307 -2.12 13.52 0.41
C SER A 307 -1.05 14.58 0.21
N PRO A 308 -0.07 14.71 1.13
CA PRO A 308 1.08 15.59 0.91
C PRO A 308 2.01 15.04 -0.17
N TYR A 309 1.83 13.80 -0.60
CA TYR A 309 2.63 13.14 -1.64
C TYR A 309 1.80 12.84 -2.88
N ILE A 310 2.40 13.05 -4.06
CA ILE A 310 1.85 12.70 -5.37
C ILE A 310 2.91 11.89 -6.12
N HIS A 311 2.59 10.66 -6.55
CA HIS A 311 3.51 9.85 -7.34
C HIS A 311 3.36 10.19 -8.82
N ILE A 312 4.48 10.51 -9.48
CA ILE A 312 4.52 10.94 -10.89
C ILE A 312 5.09 9.85 -11.82
N GLY A 313 5.32 8.64 -11.30
CA GLY A 313 5.90 7.51 -12.04
C GLY A 313 7.37 7.73 -12.36
N GLY A 314 7.69 7.73 -13.66
CA GLY A 314 9.04 7.97 -14.19
C GLY A 314 9.84 6.70 -14.48
N ASP A 315 9.24 5.53 -14.26
CA ASP A 315 9.77 4.21 -14.55
C ASP A 315 9.68 3.83 -16.03
N GLU A 316 10.58 2.92 -16.42
CA GLU A 316 10.58 2.19 -17.70
C GLU A 316 10.19 3.03 -18.93
N VAL A 317 10.98 4.08 -19.21
CA VAL A 317 10.75 4.99 -20.36
C VAL A 317 11.77 4.73 -21.48
N PRO A 318 11.44 3.95 -22.52
CA PRO A 318 12.26 3.82 -23.72
C PRO A 318 12.40 5.19 -24.43
N THR A 319 13.62 5.61 -24.75
CA THR A 319 13.88 6.94 -25.35
C THR A 319 13.90 6.93 -26.88
N GLU A 320 13.73 5.78 -27.51
CA GLU A 320 13.88 5.60 -28.95
C GLU A 320 12.90 6.47 -29.76
N GLU A 321 11.66 6.62 -29.30
CA GLU A 321 10.70 7.52 -29.95
C GLU A 321 11.15 8.98 -29.92
N TRP A 322 11.75 9.45 -28.83
CA TRP A 322 12.30 10.81 -28.76
C TRP A 322 13.55 10.97 -29.61
N GLU A 323 14.42 9.98 -29.65
CA GLU A 323 15.62 10.01 -30.48
C GLU A 323 15.28 10.05 -31.98
N ALA A 324 14.13 9.51 -32.37
CA ALA A 324 13.62 9.57 -33.75
C ALA A 324 12.69 10.78 -34.02
N SER A 325 12.26 11.52 -32.99
CA SER A 325 11.27 12.59 -33.12
C SER A 325 11.93 13.96 -33.38
N PRO A 326 11.69 14.61 -34.53
CA PRO A 326 12.23 15.95 -34.81
C PRO A 326 11.85 16.98 -33.75
N ALA A 327 10.63 16.89 -33.19
CA ALA A 327 10.15 17.78 -32.14
C ALA A 327 10.92 17.57 -30.83
N ALA A 328 11.23 16.31 -30.47
CA ALA A 328 12.01 16.02 -29.28
C ALA A 328 13.48 16.43 -29.42
N ILE A 329 14.10 16.19 -30.59
CA ILE A 329 15.44 16.68 -30.90
C ILE A 329 15.51 18.20 -30.78
N ALA A 330 14.54 18.91 -31.36
CA ALA A 330 14.47 20.37 -31.27
C ALA A 330 14.28 20.85 -29.82
N ARG A 331 13.42 20.18 -29.04
CA ARG A 331 13.23 20.49 -27.62
C ARG A 331 14.50 20.30 -26.81
N ALA A 332 15.21 19.19 -27.00
CA ALA A 332 16.47 18.94 -26.30
C ALA A 332 17.49 20.06 -26.57
N ALA A 333 17.63 20.47 -27.84
CA ALA A 333 18.49 21.59 -28.21
C ALA A 333 18.03 22.93 -27.59
N GLN A 334 16.72 23.21 -27.60
CA GLN A 334 16.15 24.43 -27.01
C GLN A 334 16.40 24.54 -25.50
N GLU A 335 16.35 23.42 -24.79
CA GLU A 335 16.56 23.38 -23.33
C GLU A 335 18.05 23.19 -22.96
N GLY A 336 18.96 23.16 -23.94
CA GLY A 336 20.40 23.03 -23.73
C GLY A 336 20.85 21.65 -23.24
N LEU A 337 20.08 20.61 -23.53
CA LEU A 337 20.37 19.22 -23.15
C LEU A 337 21.34 18.57 -24.15
N SER A 338 22.09 17.55 -23.71
CA SER A 338 23.07 16.86 -24.57
C SER A 338 22.41 16.02 -25.68
N GLY A 339 21.14 15.66 -25.50
CA GLY A 339 20.34 14.97 -26.50
C GLY A 339 18.97 14.54 -25.98
N PRO A 340 18.14 13.91 -26.84
CA PRO A 340 16.75 13.54 -26.49
C PRO A 340 16.60 12.61 -25.29
N ARG A 341 17.61 11.80 -24.95
CA ARG A 341 17.56 10.93 -23.76
C ARG A 341 17.44 11.70 -22.45
N GLU A 342 18.04 12.89 -22.38
CA GLU A 342 17.96 13.74 -21.19
C GLU A 342 16.57 14.38 -21.00
N LEU A 343 15.67 14.26 -21.99
CA LEU A 343 14.30 14.74 -21.87
C LEU A 343 13.51 14.00 -20.78
N HIS A 344 13.91 12.77 -20.41
CA HIS A 344 13.30 12.05 -19.28
C HIS A 344 13.41 12.82 -17.97
N GLY A 345 14.65 13.16 -17.57
CA GLY A 345 14.90 13.95 -16.36
C GLY A 345 14.31 15.35 -16.45
N TRP A 346 14.36 15.98 -17.62
CA TRP A 346 13.72 17.28 -17.86
C TRP A 346 12.19 17.23 -17.66
N PHE A 347 11.51 16.22 -18.22
CA PHE A 347 10.06 16.09 -18.12
C PHE A 347 9.64 15.88 -16.67
N LEU A 348 10.33 14.97 -15.96
CA LEU A 348 10.12 14.73 -14.54
C LEU A 348 10.37 16.00 -13.72
N ALA A 349 11.38 16.82 -14.06
CA ALA A 349 11.63 18.10 -13.39
C ALA A 349 10.48 19.10 -13.60
N LYS A 350 9.88 19.17 -14.79
CA LYS A 350 8.73 20.03 -15.05
C LYS A 350 7.50 19.59 -14.22
N MET A 351 7.24 18.29 -14.13
CA MET A 351 6.10 17.74 -13.37
C MET A 351 6.33 17.87 -11.85
N ALA A 352 7.50 17.47 -11.36
CA ALA A 352 7.89 17.61 -9.96
C ALA A 352 7.84 19.09 -9.51
N GLY A 353 8.35 20.01 -10.34
CA GLY A 353 8.28 21.44 -10.05
C GLY A 353 6.85 21.97 -9.96
N HIS A 354 5.92 21.41 -10.73
CA HIS A 354 4.50 21.75 -10.63
C HIS A 354 3.89 21.29 -9.29
N VAL A 355 4.13 20.03 -8.92
CA VAL A 355 3.69 19.44 -7.64
C VAL A 355 4.24 20.23 -6.45
N VAL A 356 5.53 20.62 -6.50
CA VAL A 356 6.17 21.42 -5.44
C VAL A 356 5.55 22.81 -5.32
N ARG A 357 5.26 23.49 -6.43
CA ARG A 357 4.59 24.82 -6.40
C ARG A 357 3.20 24.76 -5.78
N ALA A 358 2.51 23.63 -5.89
CA ALA A 358 1.24 23.37 -5.23
C ALA A 358 1.39 22.98 -3.74
N GLY A 359 2.61 23.03 -3.17
CA GLY A 359 2.88 22.70 -1.77
C GLY A 359 2.87 21.19 -1.48
N ARG A 360 2.99 20.35 -2.51
CA ARG A 360 3.02 18.88 -2.40
C ARG A 360 4.44 18.35 -2.66
N ARG A 361 4.66 17.09 -2.29
CA ARG A 361 5.94 16.39 -2.45
C ARG A 361 5.84 15.35 -3.57
N PRO A 362 6.58 15.48 -4.67
CA PRO A 362 6.57 14.48 -5.73
C PRO A 362 7.32 13.22 -5.28
N ILE A 363 6.78 12.06 -5.65
CA ILE A 363 7.47 10.76 -5.58
C ILE A 363 7.71 10.26 -7.00
N ALA A 364 8.89 9.72 -7.27
CA ALA A 364 9.21 9.06 -8.54
C ALA A 364 9.93 7.73 -8.31
N TRP A 365 9.75 6.79 -9.23
CA TRP A 365 10.50 5.54 -9.26
C TRP A 365 11.98 5.79 -9.62
N ALA A 366 12.89 5.06 -8.98
CA ALA A 366 14.32 5.14 -9.27
C ALA A 366 14.68 4.23 -10.45
N GLU A 367 15.08 4.82 -11.58
CA GLU A 367 15.64 4.11 -12.73
C GLU A 367 17.16 4.22 -12.82
N ASP A 368 17.80 3.18 -13.36
CA ASP A 368 19.22 3.17 -13.64
C ASP A 368 19.63 4.31 -14.59
N GLY A 369 20.68 5.05 -14.22
CA GLY A 369 21.19 6.15 -15.03
C GLY A 369 20.31 7.41 -15.06
N SER A 370 19.13 7.39 -14.42
CA SER A 370 18.24 8.55 -14.36
C SER A 370 18.74 9.58 -13.32
N THR A 371 18.57 10.87 -13.64
CA THR A 371 18.75 11.97 -12.68
C THR A 371 17.38 12.51 -12.30
N LEU A 372 16.97 12.23 -11.07
CA LEU A 372 15.70 12.70 -10.53
C LEU A 372 15.83 14.12 -9.95
N PRO A 373 14.77 14.94 -10.02
CA PRO A 373 14.77 16.29 -9.44
C PRO A 373 15.03 16.24 -7.92
N PRO A 374 15.90 17.10 -7.35
CA PRO A 374 16.27 17.07 -5.92
C PRO A 374 15.08 17.13 -4.94
N SER A 375 13.95 17.69 -5.38
CA SER A 375 12.71 17.79 -4.60
C SER A 375 11.92 16.49 -4.50
N CYS A 376 12.24 15.47 -5.30
CA CYS A 376 11.53 14.20 -5.28
C CYS A 376 11.94 13.34 -4.09
N THR A 377 10.95 12.74 -3.44
CA THR A 377 11.14 11.49 -2.70
C THR A 377 11.32 10.36 -3.72
N VAL A 378 12.25 9.45 -3.47
CA VAL A 378 12.62 8.41 -4.44
C VAL A 378 12.12 7.05 -3.96
N MET A 379 11.40 6.33 -4.81
CA MET A 379 11.02 4.95 -4.55
C MET A 379 12.00 4.00 -5.24
N SER A 380 12.82 3.30 -4.45
CA SER A 380 13.92 2.47 -4.95
C SER A 380 13.48 1.01 -5.08
N TRP A 381 13.36 0.53 -6.32
CA TRP A 381 12.75 -0.77 -6.60
C TRP A 381 13.66 -1.86 -7.18
N ARG A 382 14.62 -1.51 -8.06
CA ARG A 382 15.50 -2.50 -8.71
C ARG A 382 16.56 -3.11 -7.79
N THR A 383 17.29 -2.26 -7.06
CA THR A 383 18.38 -2.72 -6.17
C THR A 383 18.52 -1.85 -4.93
N PRO A 384 19.00 -2.38 -3.79
CA PRO A 384 19.32 -1.58 -2.61
C PRO A 384 20.38 -0.49 -2.86
N ARG A 385 21.21 -0.63 -3.90
CA ARG A 385 22.20 0.38 -4.28
C ARG A 385 21.57 1.70 -4.73
N HIS A 386 20.38 1.66 -5.34
CA HIS A 386 19.69 2.86 -5.83
C HIS A 386 19.19 3.71 -4.67
N ALA A 387 18.73 3.08 -3.58
CA ALA A 387 18.38 3.75 -2.35
C ALA A 387 19.54 4.59 -1.82
N TRP A 388 20.76 4.04 -1.75
CA TRP A 388 21.94 4.80 -1.30
C TRP A 388 22.37 5.88 -2.28
N ALA A 389 22.30 5.62 -3.58
CA ALA A 389 22.62 6.64 -4.58
C ALA A 389 21.68 7.85 -4.48
N ALA A 390 20.38 7.62 -4.26
CA ALA A 390 19.40 8.67 -4.03
C ALA A 390 19.64 9.39 -2.70
N ALA A 391 19.84 8.65 -1.60
CA ALA A 391 20.10 9.24 -0.28
C ALA A 391 21.36 10.13 -0.28
N ARG A 392 22.46 9.71 -0.94
CA ARG A 392 23.69 10.51 -1.10
C ARG A 392 23.48 11.80 -1.90
N LYS A 393 22.51 11.80 -2.82
CA LYS A 393 22.09 12.99 -3.57
C LYS A 393 21.12 13.89 -2.78
N GLY A 394 20.78 13.51 -1.54
CA GLY A 394 19.97 14.30 -0.61
C GLY A 394 18.48 13.95 -0.59
N HIS A 395 18.03 13.01 -1.42
CA HIS A 395 16.63 12.60 -1.48
C HIS A 395 16.21 11.81 -0.24
N ASP A 396 14.95 11.95 0.15
CA ASP A 396 14.30 10.98 1.01
C ASP A 396 13.92 9.73 0.19
N VAL A 397 13.98 8.55 0.79
CA VAL A 397 13.89 7.27 0.10
C VAL A 397 12.82 6.38 0.71
N ILE A 398 12.03 5.75 -0.15
CA ILE A 398 11.12 4.65 0.19
C ILE A 398 11.73 3.38 -0.41
N HIS A 399 12.02 2.39 0.42
CA HIS A 399 12.61 1.14 -0.02
C HIS A 399 11.52 0.17 -0.52
N ALA A 400 11.66 -0.31 -1.76
CA ALA A 400 10.65 -1.12 -2.44
C ALA A 400 11.32 -2.23 -3.27
N ASP A 401 12.35 -2.90 -2.71
CA ASP A 401 13.12 -3.92 -3.45
C ASP A 401 12.20 -5.00 -4.04
N HIS A 402 12.19 -5.11 -5.36
CA HIS A 402 11.37 -6.06 -6.09
C HIS A 402 11.67 -7.50 -5.71
N ARG A 403 12.86 -7.79 -5.21
CA ARG A 403 13.24 -9.14 -4.80
C ARG A 403 12.62 -9.58 -3.48
N SER A 404 12.04 -8.65 -2.72
CA SER A 404 11.52 -8.95 -1.39
C SER A 404 10.16 -8.33 -1.09
N THR A 405 9.71 -7.35 -1.86
CA THR A 405 8.49 -6.58 -1.57
C THR A 405 7.47 -6.59 -2.69
N TYR A 406 7.74 -7.22 -3.83
CA TYR A 406 6.77 -7.39 -4.92
C TYR A 406 5.96 -8.67 -4.68
N PHE A 407 4.68 -8.49 -4.40
CA PHE A 407 3.77 -9.57 -4.04
C PHE A 407 3.10 -10.18 -5.27
N ASP A 408 3.27 -9.58 -6.44
CA ASP A 408 2.91 -10.15 -7.74
C ASP A 408 3.85 -11.28 -8.19
N TYR A 409 4.95 -11.51 -7.46
CA TYR A 409 5.82 -12.67 -7.61
C TYR A 409 5.20 -13.88 -6.89
N ALA A 410 5.47 -15.07 -7.43
CA ALA A 410 5.01 -16.34 -6.89
C ALA A 410 5.43 -16.53 -5.41
N ARG A 411 4.60 -17.21 -4.60
CA ARG A 411 4.92 -17.52 -3.20
C ARG A 411 5.74 -18.81 -3.06
N ASP A 412 5.62 -19.70 -4.03
CA ASP A 412 6.38 -20.94 -4.21
C ASP A 412 6.53 -21.21 -5.72
N LEU A 413 7.52 -22.01 -6.11
CA LEU A 413 7.75 -22.42 -7.50
C LEU A 413 7.09 -23.76 -7.85
N GLY A 414 6.24 -24.28 -6.95
CA GLY A 414 5.51 -25.52 -7.15
C GLY A 414 4.45 -25.44 -8.25
N PRO A 415 4.07 -26.57 -8.86
CA PRO A 415 3.15 -26.62 -10.00
C PRO A 415 1.69 -26.23 -9.67
N GLY A 416 1.38 -25.97 -8.40
CA GLY A 416 0.07 -25.53 -7.93
C GLY A 416 -0.05 -24.03 -7.68
N GLU A 417 1.03 -23.27 -7.86
CA GLU A 417 1.00 -21.82 -7.70
C GLU A 417 0.27 -21.17 -8.90
N PRO A 418 -0.65 -20.22 -8.66
CA PRO A 418 -1.27 -19.45 -9.74
C PRO A 418 -0.24 -18.68 -10.59
N PRO A 419 -0.62 -18.27 -11.81
CA PRO A 419 0.23 -17.39 -12.62
C PRO A 419 0.62 -16.12 -11.86
N ALA A 420 1.90 -15.81 -11.91
CA ALA A 420 2.54 -14.69 -11.23
C ALA A 420 3.62 -14.11 -12.16
N GLN A 421 4.22 -12.98 -11.78
CA GLN A 421 5.36 -12.45 -12.52
C GLN A 421 6.49 -13.48 -12.65
N PRO A 422 7.11 -13.61 -13.82
CA PRO A 422 8.29 -14.46 -13.99
C PRO A 422 9.44 -13.98 -13.09
N GLY A 423 10.00 -14.88 -12.31
CA GLY A 423 11.08 -14.53 -11.38
C GLY A 423 11.31 -15.58 -10.31
N HIS A 424 12.07 -15.22 -9.28
CA HIS A 424 12.20 -16.01 -8.07
C HIS A 424 10.92 -15.92 -7.24
N ALA A 425 10.71 -16.88 -6.34
CA ALA A 425 9.61 -16.80 -5.39
C ALA A 425 9.92 -15.73 -4.33
N VAL A 426 8.94 -14.87 -4.05
CA VAL A 426 8.97 -13.94 -2.91
C VAL A 426 8.09 -14.56 -1.84
N ASP A 427 8.64 -15.49 -1.07
CA ASP A 427 7.90 -16.18 -0.01
C ASP A 427 7.83 -15.34 1.29
N LEU A 428 7.09 -15.84 2.28
CA LEU A 428 6.95 -15.16 3.58
C LEU A 428 8.30 -14.87 4.27
N ARG A 429 9.28 -15.80 4.15
CA ARG A 429 10.60 -15.64 4.78
C ARG A 429 11.41 -14.55 4.09
N THR A 430 11.30 -14.46 2.77
CA THR A 430 11.95 -13.45 1.93
C THR A 430 11.46 -12.06 2.31
N VAL A 431 10.13 -11.87 2.44
CA VAL A 431 9.55 -10.58 2.88
C VAL A 431 10.00 -10.23 4.30
N TYR A 432 10.03 -11.21 5.21
CA TYR A 432 10.48 -10.95 6.59
C TYR A 432 11.97 -10.58 6.66
N GLY A 433 12.79 -11.19 5.80
CA GLY A 433 14.24 -11.03 5.77
C GLY A 433 14.72 -9.72 5.13
N VAL A 434 13.84 -8.88 4.60
CA VAL A 434 14.25 -7.65 3.91
C VAL A 434 14.85 -6.63 4.88
N ASP A 435 16.00 -6.10 4.49
CA ASP A 435 16.67 -5.01 5.20
C ASP A 435 15.97 -3.69 4.85
N LEU A 436 15.03 -3.27 5.71
CA LEU A 436 14.22 -2.07 5.46
C LEU A 436 15.04 -0.79 5.39
N VAL A 437 16.15 -0.77 6.13
CA VAL A 437 17.27 0.14 5.90
C VAL A 437 18.41 -0.76 5.46
N PRO A 438 18.84 -0.70 4.19
CA PRO A 438 19.91 -1.57 3.75
C PRO A 438 21.16 -1.37 4.64
N PRO A 439 22.03 -2.38 4.78
CA PRO A 439 23.31 -2.16 5.47
C PRO A 439 24.08 -1.05 4.75
N SER A 440 24.60 -0.07 5.51
CA SER A 440 25.37 1.04 4.98
C SER A 440 26.58 1.30 5.87
N ASP A 441 27.72 1.56 5.23
CA ASP A 441 28.93 2.07 5.88
C ASP A 441 28.78 3.55 6.32
N GLU A 442 27.64 4.18 5.98
CA GLU A 442 27.32 5.59 6.26
C GLU A 442 26.03 5.72 7.10
N PRO A 443 26.09 5.56 8.45
CA PRO A 443 24.93 5.59 9.33
C PRO A 443 24.10 6.89 9.25
N LEU A 444 24.73 8.00 8.89
CA LEU A 444 24.08 9.31 8.74
C LEU A 444 23.02 9.32 7.62
N LEU A 445 23.12 8.43 6.62
CA LEU A 445 22.15 8.33 5.54
C LEU A 445 20.93 7.50 5.92
N ALA A 446 20.95 6.73 7.01
CA ALA A 446 19.81 5.94 7.46
C ALA A 446 18.57 6.82 7.73
N GLY A 447 18.78 8.06 8.21
CA GLY A 447 17.70 9.03 8.43
C GLY A 447 17.00 9.52 7.17
N LYS A 448 17.53 9.23 5.97
CA LYS A 448 16.88 9.51 4.69
C LYS A 448 15.91 8.42 4.25
N VAL A 449 15.95 7.23 4.86
CA VAL A 449 15.03 6.14 4.54
C VAL A 449 13.75 6.31 5.37
N LEU A 450 12.67 6.71 4.70
CA LEU A 450 11.37 6.93 5.34
C LEU A 450 10.71 5.62 5.77
N GLY A 451 11.04 4.51 5.12
CA GLY A 451 10.52 3.19 5.42
C GLY A 451 10.39 2.32 4.17
N THR A 452 9.37 1.45 4.17
CA THR A 452 9.21 0.39 3.15
C THR A 452 7.80 0.33 2.57
N GLN A 453 7.69 -0.28 1.39
CA GLN A 453 6.42 -0.49 0.72
C GLN A 453 6.39 -1.82 -0.02
N GLY A 454 5.31 -2.57 0.15
CA GLY A 454 4.98 -3.72 -0.69
C GLY A 454 4.34 -3.26 -2.00
N GLN A 455 4.58 -3.96 -3.11
CA GLN A 455 3.93 -3.68 -4.39
C GLN A 455 3.11 -4.87 -4.85
N LEU A 456 1.95 -4.61 -5.44
CA LEU A 456 1.18 -5.65 -6.13
C LEU A 456 0.72 -5.11 -7.48
N TRP A 457 1.48 -5.48 -8.51
CA TRP A 457 1.13 -5.31 -9.91
C TRP A 457 0.11 -6.36 -10.34
N THR A 458 -0.86 -5.98 -11.18
CA THR A 458 -2.06 -6.83 -11.38
C THR A 458 -2.18 -7.46 -12.75
N GLU A 459 -1.12 -7.57 -13.56
CA GLU A 459 -1.18 -8.24 -14.89
C GLU A 459 -1.77 -9.65 -14.81
N PHE A 460 -1.38 -10.43 -13.80
CA PHE A 460 -1.84 -11.81 -13.57
C PHE A 460 -2.88 -11.93 -12.43
N VAL A 461 -3.26 -10.81 -11.83
CA VAL A 461 -4.01 -10.78 -10.55
C VAL A 461 -5.36 -10.07 -10.73
N PRO A 462 -6.30 -10.65 -11.50
CA PRO A 462 -7.50 -9.93 -11.91
C PRO A 462 -8.57 -9.79 -10.83
N THR A 463 -8.59 -10.65 -9.80
CA THR A 463 -9.68 -10.70 -8.81
C THR A 463 -9.23 -10.33 -7.39
N PRO A 464 -10.14 -9.78 -6.56
CA PRO A 464 -9.94 -9.59 -5.13
C PRO A 464 -9.35 -10.79 -4.39
N GLU A 465 -9.83 -12.00 -4.69
CA GLU A 465 -9.39 -13.22 -4.03
C GLU A 465 -7.94 -13.55 -4.39
N HIS A 466 -7.54 -13.31 -5.65
CA HIS A 466 -6.15 -13.51 -6.08
C HIS A 466 -5.23 -12.44 -5.46
N ILE A 467 -5.68 -11.19 -5.37
CA ILE A 467 -4.97 -10.11 -4.66
C ILE A 467 -4.70 -10.52 -3.21
N GLU A 468 -5.72 -10.98 -2.48
CA GLU A 468 -5.56 -11.38 -1.08
C GLU A 468 -4.69 -12.63 -0.94
N TYR A 469 -4.84 -13.62 -1.83
CA TYR A 469 -3.99 -14.82 -1.85
C TYR A 469 -2.50 -14.49 -1.97
N LEU A 470 -2.14 -13.57 -2.87
CA LEU A 470 -0.77 -13.13 -3.01
C LEU A 470 -0.34 -12.24 -1.84
N THR A 471 -1.23 -11.38 -1.34
CA THR A 471 -0.88 -10.42 -0.29
C THR A 471 -0.66 -11.08 1.07
N TYR A 472 -1.45 -12.10 1.41
CA TYR A 472 -1.42 -12.72 2.73
C TYR A 472 -0.85 -14.15 2.71
N PRO A 473 -0.02 -14.51 3.69
CA PRO A 473 0.36 -13.75 4.90
C PRO A 473 1.57 -12.81 4.73
N ARG A 474 2.09 -12.61 3.51
CA ARG A 474 3.31 -11.80 3.26
C ARG A 474 3.24 -10.38 3.82
N LEU A 475 2.09 -9.72 3.73
CA LEU A 475 1.87 -8.40 4.32
C LEU A 475 2.07 -8.39 5.84
N CYS A 476 1.78 -9.50 6.52
CA CYS A 476 2.00 -9.61 7.96
C CYS A 476 3.50 -9.50 8.30
N ALA A 477 4.37 -10.09 7.48
CA ALA A 477 5.81 -9.99 7.63
C ALA A 477 6.31 -8.57 7.31
N LEU A 478 5.81 -7.96 6.24
CA LEU A 478 6.15 -6.57 5.90
C LEU A 478 5.75 -5.62 7.03
N ALA A 479 4.52 -5.74 7.54
CA ALA A 479 4.01 -4.95 8.65
C ALA A 479 4.85 -5.13 9.92
N GLU A 480 5.19 -6.38 10.26
CA GLU A 480 6.02 -6.72 11.41
C GLU A 480 7.38 -6.02 11.35
N ARG A 481 8.04 -6.05 10.20
CA ARG A 481 9.35 -5.41 10.00
C ARG A 481 9.22 -3.88 10.00
N ALA A 482 8.18 -3.35 9.36
CA ALA A 482 8.01 -1.90 9.19
C ALA A 482 7.57 -1.18 10.48
N TRP A 483 6.91 -1.91 11.39
CA TRP A 483 6.38 -1.38 12.64
C TRP A 483 7.17 -1.83 13.87
N GLY A 484 7.42 -3.14 14.01
CA GLY A 484 7.77 -3.79 15.28
C GLY A 484 9.19 -4.33 15.34
N SER A 485 9.42 -5.49 14.71
CA SER A 485 10.70 -6.20 14.79
C SER A 485 11.77 -5.52 13.96
N THR A 486 12.88 -5.15 14.61
CA THR A 486 14.06 -4.55 13.96
C THR A 486 15.11 -5.60 13.57
N SER A 487 15.04 -6.83 14.09
CA SER A 487 15.98 -7.92 13.75
C SER A 487 15.35 -9.07 12.96
N THR A 488 16.06 -9.61 11.98
CA THR A 488 15.64 -10.82 11.24
C THR A 488 15.72 -12.10 12.09
N ASP A 489 16.41 -12.03 13.23
CA ASP A 489 16.51 -13.11 14.22
C ASP A 489 15.20 -13.35 14.98
N ASP A 490 14.28 -12.38 15.00
CA ASP A 490 12.97 -12.49 15.65
C ASP A 490 11.98 -13.42 14.90
N TRP A 491 12.43 -14.05 13.83
CA TRP A 491 11.59 -14.91 12.99
C TRP A 491 10.85 -16.05 13.71
N PRO A 492 11.47 -16.79 14.65
CA PRO A 492 10.74 -17.82 15.40
C PRO A 492 9.56 -17.26 16.20
N ASP A 493 9.74 -16.08 16.81
CA ASP A 493 8.67 -15.36 17.53
C ASP A 493 7.57 -14.90 16.57
N PHE A 494 7.95 -14.27 15.46
CA PHE A 494 7.00 -13.85 14.42
C PHE A 494 6.16 -15.02 13.91
N ARG A 495 6.78 -16.16 13.60
CA ARG A 495 6.05 -17.37 13.15
C ARG A 495 5.03 -17.83 14.18
N THR A 496 5.41 -17.85 15.45
CA THR A 496 4.55 -18.29 16.54
C THR A 496 3.34 -17.35 16.73
N ARG A 497 3.54 -16.03 16.62
CA ARG A 497 2.41 -15.07 16.62
C ARG A 497 1.59 -15.16 15.34
N LEU A 498 2.21 -15.36 14.19
CA LEU A 498 1.51 -15.52 12.91
C LEU A 498 0.58 -16.72 12.95
N ASP A 499 0.98 -17.86 13.54
CA ASP A 499 0.13 -19.04 13.67
C ASP A 499 -1.19 -18.72 14.44
N GLY A 500 -1.12 -17.87 15.47
CA GLY A 500 -2.32 -17.35 16.14
C GLY A 500 -3.07 -16.33 15.28
N HIS A 501 -2.36 -15.46 14.56
CA HIS A 501 -2.96 -14.44 13.70
C HIS A 501 -3.68 -14.99 12.47
N ARG A 502 -3.28 -16.18 11.97
CA ARG A 502 -3.99 -16.89 10.90
C ARG A 502 -5.47 -17.13 11.26
N ALA A 503 -5.79 -17.43 12.52
CA ALA A 503 -7.19 -17.56 12.95
C ALA A 503 -8.00 -16.27 12.75
N ARG A 504 -7.38 -15.09 12.93
CA ARG A 504 -8.00 -13.79 12.63
C ARG A 504 -8.19 -13.58 11.13
N LEU A 505 -7.20 -13.95 10.32
CA LEU A 505 -7.31 -13.89 8.86
C LEU A 505 -8.45 -14.80 8.37
N THR A 506 -8.59 -16.01 8.91
CA THR A 506 -9.73 -16.91 8.63
C THR A 506 -11.05 -16.25 8.98
N ALA A 507 -11.17 -15.67 10.17
CA ALA A 507 -12.40 -15.00 10.59
C ALA A 507 -12.75 -13.80 9.71
N LEU A 508 -11.75 -13.07 9.22
CA LEU A 508 -11.94 -11.96 8.28
C LEU A 508 -12.19 -12.40 6.82
N GLY A 509 -12.23 -13.72 6.58
CA GLY A 509 -12.40 -14.31 5.24
C GLY A 509 -11.24 -14.03 4.30
N VAL A 510 -10.05 -13.75 4.84
CA VAL A 510 -8.84 -13.45 4.04
C VAL A 510 -8.15 -14.78 3.70
N PRO A 511 -7.89 -15.11 2.42
CA PRO A 511 -7.05 -16.26 2.05
C PRO A 511 -5.64 -16.14 2.62
N HIS A 512 -5.12 -17.16 3.31
CA HIS A 512 -3.78 -17.13 3.93
C HIS A 512 -3.21 -18.55 4.11
N ASP A 513 -2.67 -19.14 3.04
CA ASP A 513 -2.02 -20.47 3.02
C ASP A 513 -2.74 -21.64 3.72
N THR A 514 -4.07 -21.74 3.66
CA THR A 514 -4.74 -22.99 4.04
C THR A 514 -4.63 -24.07 2.94
N LEU A 515 -3.52 -24.08 2.19
CA LEU A 515 -3.19 -25.12 1.23
C LEU A 515 -2.16 -26.08 1.83
N ARG A 516 -2.71 -27.10 2.51
CA ARG A 516 -2.13 -28.42 2.86
C ARG A 516 -0.82 -28.42 3.65
N ASP A 517 -0.97 -28.83 4.91
CA ASP A 517 0.00 -29.63 5.63
C ASP A 517 0.50 -30.78 4.74
N ARG A 518 1.69 -30.63 4.15
CA ARG A 518 2.42 -31.69 3.45
C ARG A 518 3.49 -32.27 4.38
N THR A 519 3.11 -32.65 5.61
CA THR A 519 3.85 -33.67 6.36
C THR A 519 3.28 -35.05 6.01
N ALA A 520 3.63 -35.56 4.82
CA ALA A 520 3.52 -36.98 4.50
C ALA A 520 4.36 -37.30 3.25
N HIS A 521 5.68 -37.25 3.38
CA HIS A 521 6.52 -38.15 2.61
C HIS A 521 7.10 -39.15 3.58
N ALA A 522 6.48 -40.34 3.56
CA ALA A 522 7.04 -41.56 4.11
C ALA A 522 8.39 -41.85 3.42
N PRO A 523 9.34 -42.49 4.12
CA PRO A 523 10.60 -42.86 3.52
C PRO A 523 10.39 -44.01 2.55
N VAL A 524 10.87 -43.86 1.32
CA VAL A 524 11.45 -44.97 0.54
C VAL A 524 12.67 -44.43 -0.17
#